data_AF-A0A9P5G9X3-F1
#
_entry.id   AF-A0A9P5G9X3-F1
#
_cell.length_a   1.000
_cell.length_b   1.000
_cell.length_c   1.000
_cell.angle_alpha   90.00
_cell.angle_beta   90.00
_cell.angle_gamma   90.00
#
_symmetry.space_group_name_H-M   'P 1'
#
loop_
_entity.id
_entity.type
_entity.pdbx_description
1 polymer ?
#
loop_
_entity_poly.entity_id
_entity_poly.type
_entity_poly.pdbx_seq_one_letter_code
_entity_poly.pdbx_strand_id
1 'polypeptide(L)'
;MKLRPTLPSRPKLSHEETDRLSTGNISDFDIYNELPMPANTVEVVLHNGFRLTSGVRVITDDPVNKPLALMLLGTEAFEIDLSEPGAVTGLDRGFVSISEKILGVLEVVHPKPELLVVGLGKKSRLLTPDTRKIITSLGIQIELSTTVCTGLLCSL
;
A
#
# COMPACT_ATOMS: atom_id res chain seq x y z
N MET A 1 3.00 -15.61 58.47
CA MET A 1 3.23 -14.16 58.34
C MET A 1 3.86 -13.91 56.97
N LYS A 2 3.12 -13.41 55.97
CA LYS A 2 3.65 -13.12 54.61
C LYS A 2 3.71 -11.59 54.44
N LEU A 3 4.91 -11.03 54.45
CA LEU A 3 5.14 -9.62 54.14
C LEU A 3 5.07 -9.43 52.63
N ARG A 4 4.13 -8.60 52.15
CA ARG A 4 4.11 -8.15 50.76
C ARG A 4 5.04 -6.95 50.63
N PRO A 5 6.04 -6.95 49.73
CA PRO A 5 6.86 -5.78 49.49
C PRO A 5 6.00 -4.68 48.85
N THR A 6 6.03 -3.50 49.46
CA THR A 6 5.41 -2.29 48.90
C THR A 6 6.24 -1.84 47.71
N LEU A 7 5.69 -1.93 46.50
CA LEU A 7 6.30 -1.32 45.31
C LEU A 7 6.49 0.18 45.56
N PRO A 8 7.67 0.75 45.22
CA PRO A 8 7.86 2.19 45.33
C PRO A 8 6.84 2.89 44.44
N SER A 9 6.10 3.82 45.01
CA SER A 9 5.17 4.67 44.27
C SER A 9 5.94 5.40 43.18
N ARG A 10 5.53 5.18 41.92
CA ARG A 10 6.03 5.94 40.77
C ARG A 10 6.05 7.43 41.15
N PRO A 11 7.18 8.14 40.97
CA PRO A 11 7.21 9.57 41.28
C PRO A 11 6.11 10.25 40.49
N LYS A 12 5.30 11.06 41.18
CA LYS A 12 4.29 11.89 40.52
C LYS A 12 5.06 12.88 39.64
N LEU A 13 4.78 12.86 38.34
CA LEU A 13 5.33 13.86 37.43
C LEU A 13 4.97 15.26 37.93
N SER A 14 5.85 16.21 37.66
CA SER A 14 5.68 17.60 38.06
C SER A 14 4.41 18.21 37.46
N HIS A 15 3.91 19.30 38.05
CA HIS A 15 2.74 20.02 37.51
C HIS A 15 2.99 20.51 36.08
N GLU A 16 4.21 20.92 35.74
CA GLU A 16 4.58 21.30 34.37
C GLU A 16 4.55 20.11 33.40
N GLU A 17 4.98 18.92 33.81
CA GLU A 17 4.91 17.72 32.97
C GLU A 17 3.47 17.21 32.79
N THR A 18 2.60 17.39 33.79
CA THR A 18 1.18 17.00 33.72
C THR A 18 0.36 17.96 32.85
N ASP A 19 0.67 19.26 32.86
CA ASP A 19 0.00 20.25 32.00
C ASP A 19 0.42 20.11 30.52
N ARG A 20 1.68 19.75 30.25
CA ARG A 20 2.14 19.39 28.89
C ARG A 20 1.41 18.18 28.32
N LEU A 21 1.06 17.21 29.17
CA LEU A 21 0.33 15.99 28.77
C LEU A 21 -1.17 16.22 28.61
N SER A 22 -1.75 17.25 29.23
CA SER A 22 -3.21 17.44 29.28
C SER A 22 -3.80 18.19 28.08
N THR A 23 -2.98 18.84 27.24
CA THR A 23 -3.48 19.82 26.26
C THR A 23 -2.96 19.63 24.83
N GLY A 24 -1.97 18.76 24.61
CA GLY A 24 -1.47 18.47 23.25
C GLY A 24 -2.38 17.50 22.52
N ASN A 25 -2.80 17.85 21.30
CA ASN A 25 -3.36 16.87 20.39
C ASN A 25 -2.28 15.83 20.08
N ILE A 26 -2.64 14.56 19.85
CA ILE A 26 -1.65 13.50 19.54
C ILE A 26 -0.83 13.89 18.30
N SER A 27 -1.43 14.66 17.38
CA SER A 27 -0.79 15.25 16.21
C SER A 27 0.38 16.19 16.54
N ASP A 28 0.40 16.82 17.72
CA ASP A 28 1.43 17.78 18.14
C ASP A 28 2.75 17.09 18.50
N PHE A 29 2.74 15.75 18.65
CA PHE A 29 3.92 14.94 18.94
C PHE A 29 4.46 14.21 17.70
N ASP A 30 3.92 14.47 16.51
CA ASP A 30 4.46 13.91 15.27
C ASP A 30 5.72 14.67 14.84
N ILE A 31 6.88 14.18 15.29
CA ILE A 31 8.21 14.69 14.94
C ILE A 31 8.52 14.65 13.44
N TYR A 32 7.72 13.93 12.64
CA TYR A 32 7.89 13.79 11.20
C TYR A 32 6.97 14.71 10.39
N ASN A 33 6.13 15.52 11.03
CA ASN A 33 5.20 16.41 10.35
C ASN A 33 5.90 17.48 9.48
N GLU A 34 7.17 17.80 9.78
CA GLU A 34 7.98 18.72 8.97
C GLU A 34 8.68 18.05 7.78
N LEU A 35 8.65 16.71 7.69
CA LEU A 35 9.18 16.01 6.53
C LEU A 35 8.21 16.15 5.34
N PRO A 36 8.71 16.39 4.12
CA PRO A 36 7.85 16.40 2.95
C PRO A 36 7.23 15.01 2.77
N MET A 37 5.90 14.92 2.94
CA MET A 37 5.18 13.68 2.69
C MET A 37 5.28 13.32 1.20
N PRO A 38 5.61 12.06 0.86
CA PRO A 38 5.62 11.63 -0.53
C PRO A 38 4.23 11.82 -1.14
N ALA A 39 4.16 12.54 -2.26
CA ALA A 39 2.92 12.88 -2.95
C ALA A 39 2.12 11.65 -3.40
N ASN A 40 2.77 10.51 -3.54
CA ASN A 40 2.24 9.22 -3.97
C ASN A 40 1.85 8.29 -2.80
N THR A 41 1.77 8.81 -1.57
CA THR A 41 1.24 8.06 -0.43
C THR A 41 -0.26 7.81 -0.58
N VAL A 42 -0.71 6.58 -0.38
CA VAL A 42 -2.14 6.24 -0.33
C VAL A 42 -2.72 6.74 0.99
N GLU A 43 -3.52 7.80 0.92
CA GLU A 43 -4.21 8.40 2.08
C GLU A 43 -5.43 7.54 2.47
N VAL A 44 -6.23 7.13 1.46
CA VAL A 44 -7.47 6.38 1.67
C VAL A 44 -7.65 5.31 0.60
N VAL A 45 -7.99 4.10 1.05
CA VAL A 45 -8.46 3.00 0.20
C VAL A 45 -9.98 3.01 0.18
N LEU A 46 -10.58 3.32 -0.96
CA LEU A 46 -12.03 3.33 -1.16
C LEU A 46 -12.51 1.96 -1.65
N HIS A 47 -13.83 1.75 -1.62
CA HIS A 47 -14.41 0.51 -2.14
C HIS A 47 -14.22 0.36 -3.67
N ASN A 48 -14.10 1.48 -4.38
CA ASN A 48 -14.01 1.58 -5.83
C ASN A 48 -12.73 2.30 -6.31
N GLY A 49 -11.71 2.46 -5.46
CA GLY A 49 -10.50 3.18 -5.86
C GLY A 49 -9.56 3.55 -4.72
N PHE A 50 -8.67 4.49 -5.01
CA PHE A 50 -7.66 5.01 -4.10
C PHE A 50 -7.62 6.53 -4.15
N ARG A 51 -7.30 7.14 -3.01
CA ARG A 51 -6.99 8.56 -2.90
C ARG A 51 -5.57 8.72 -2.36
N LEU A 52 -4.79 9.54 -3.04
CA LEU A 52 -3.42 9.88 -2.65
C LEU A 52 -3.40 11.16 -1.82
N THR A 53 -2.36 11.33 -1.01
CA THR A 53 -2.14 12.54 -0.20
C THR A 53 -2.03 13.81 -1.06
N SER A 54 -1.57 13.69 -2.30
CA SER A 54 -1.58 14.78 -3.30
C SER A 54 -2.98 15.28 -3.68
N GLY A 55 -4.04 14.59 -3.27
CA GLY A 55 -5.42 14.88 -3.66
C GLY A 55 -5.89 14.16 -4.91
N VAL A 56 -4.98 13.51 -5.65
CA VAL A 56 -5.30 12.67 -6.82
C VAL A 56 -6.16 11.48 -6.41
N ARG A 57 -7.13 11.14 -7.25
CA ARG A 57 -8.09 10.06 -7.04
C ARG A 57 -8.09 9.14 -8.25
N VAL A 58 -7.84 7.86 -8.02
CA VAL A 58 -7.97 6.79 -9.03
C VAL A 58 -9.22 6.01 -8.66
N ILE A 59 -10.33 6.29 -9.33
CA ILE A 59 -11.66 5.77 -8.98
C ILE A 59 -12.34 5.27 -10.24
N THR A 60 -13.01 4.13 -10.14
CA THR A 60 -13.88 3.60 -11.19
C THR A 60 -15.34 3.61 -10.75
N ASP A 61 -16.23 3.98 -11.67
CA ASP A 61 -17.68 3.91 -11.47
C ASP A 61 -18.21 2.48 -11.67
N ASP A 62 -17.50 1.67 -12.47
CA ASP A 62 -17.85 0.28 -12.77
C ASP A 62 -16.65 -0.64 -12.55
N PRO A 63 -16.41 -1.08 -11.30
CA PRO A 63 -15.28 -1.94 -10.98
C PRO A 63 -15.37 -3.34 -11.59
N VAL A 64 -16.52 -3.71 -12.18
CA VAL A 64 -16.72 -5.02 -12.80
C VAL A 64 -16.27 -4.99 -14.26
N ASN A 65 -16.74 -4.00 -15.03
CA ASN A 65 -16.40 -3.90 -16.45
C ASN A 65 -15.19 -3.02 -16.73
N LYS A 66 -14.88 -2.06 -15.84
CA LYS A 66 -13.72 -1.18 -15.92
C LYS A 66 -12.88 -1.19 -14.65
N PRO A 67 -12.23 -2.32 -14.33
CA PRO A 67 -11.29 -2.34 -13.22
C PRO A 67 -10.10 -1.43 -13.49
N LEU A 68 -9.79 -0.57 -12.51
CA LEU A 68 -8.59 0.26 -12.52
C LEU A 68 -7.59 -0.25 -11.49
N ALA A 69 -6.31 -0.15 -11.83
CA ALA A 69 -5.21 -0.38 -10.92
C ALA A 69 -4.43 0.92 -10.70
N LEU A 70 -3.83 1.00 -9.52
CA LEU A 70 -2.91 2.06 -9.14
C LEU A 70 -1.50 1.47 -9.08
N MET A 71 -0.58 2.04 -9.85
CA MET A 71 0.84 1.70 -9.80
C MET A 71 1.65 2.88 -9.28
N LEU A 72 2.34 2.67 -8.17
CA LEU A 72 3.23 3.65 -7.56
C LEU A 72 4.66 3.32 -8.01
N LEU A 73 5.33 4.29 -8.61
CA LEU A 73 6.67 4.18 -9.18
C LEU A 73 7.52 5.36 -8.69
N GLY A 74 8.39 5.13 -7.70
CA GLY A 74 9.24 6.18 -7.15
C GLY A 74 8.44 7.29 -6.47
N THR A 75 8.26 8.44 -7.14
CA THR A 75 7.43 9.56 -6.64
C THR A 75 6.14 9.76 -7.45
N GLU A 76 5.96 8.96 -8.49
CA GLU A 76 4.84 9.07 -9.43
C GLU A 76 3.80 7.99 -9.16
N ALA A 77 2.57 8.29 -9.60
CA ALA A 77 1.43 7.40 -9.49
C ALA A 77 0.76 7.30 -10.87
N PHE A 78 0.54 6.07 -11.32
CA PHE A 78 -0.02 5.76 -12.62
C PHE A 78 -1.33 5.01 -12.45
N GLU A 79 -2.33 5.44 -13.21
CA GLU A 79 -3.57 4.72 -13.38
C GLU A 79 -3.42 3.73 -14.54
N ILE A 80 -3.73 2.46 -14.28
CA ILE A 80 -3.67 1.40 -15.28
C ILE A 80 -5.07 0.87 -15.52
N ASP A 81 -5.53 0.97 -16.76
CA ASP A 81 -6.79 0.39 -17.20
C ASP A 81 -6.64 -1.12 -17.38
N LEU A 82 -7.42 -1.89 -16.61
CA LEU A 82 -7.47 -3.36 -16.67
C LEU A 82 -8.72 -3.88 -17.38
N SER A 83 -9.48 -3.01 -18.05
CA SER A 83 -10.69 -3.37 -18.81
C SER A 83 -10.39 -4.25 -20.02
N GLU A 84 -9.17 -4.21 -20.53
CA GLU A 84 -8.79 -5.00 -21.70
C GLU A 84 -8.91 -6.51 -21.42
N PRO A 85 -9.56 -7.29 -22.30
CA PRO A 85 -9.68 -8.73 -22.13
C PRO A 85 -8.29 -9.38 -22.04
N GLY A 86 -8.04 -10.12 -20.96
CA GLY A 86 -6.75 -10.78 -20.73
C GLY A 86 -5.71 -9.92 -20.01
N ALA A 87 -5.99 -8.65 -19.71
CA ALA A 87 -5.14 -7.79 -18.91
C ALA A 87 -4.78 -8.45 -17.56
N VAL A 88 -5.82 -8.89 -16.84
CA VAL A 88 -5.70 -9.67 -15.61
C VAL A 88 -6.74 -10.78 -15.62
N THR A 89 -6.32 -12.00 -15.34
CA THR A 89 -7.21 -13.17 -15.31
C THR A 89 -7.00 -14.01 -14.05
N GLY A 90 -8.00 -14.84 -13.71
CA GLY A 90 -7.91 -15.80 -12.60
C GLY A 90 -8.12 -15.22 -11.20
N LEU A 91 -8.67 -14.00 -11.09
CA LEU A 91 -9.08 -13.39 -9.82
C LEU A 91 -10.12 -14.26 -9.08
N ASP A 92 -10.99 -14.96 -9.80
CA ASP A 92 -11.98 -15.90 -9.27
C ASP A 92 -11.36 -17.23 -8.79
N ARG A 93 -10.30 -17.69 -9.46
CA ARG A 93 -9.66 -19.00 -9.25
C ARG A 93 -8.55 -19.02 -8.20
N GLY A 94 -8.04 -17.85 -7.82
CA GLY A 94 -6.97 -17.71 -6.84
C GLY A 94 -5.55 -17.64 -7.42
N PHE A 95 -5.37 -18.07 -8.67
CA PHE A 95 -4.13 -17.91 -9.44
C PHE A 95 -4.30 -16.80 -10.47
N VAL A 96 -3.60 -15.70 -10.27
CA VAL A 96 -3.72 -14.48 -11.07
C VAL A 96 -2.64 -14.44 -12.14
N SER A 97 -3.04 -14.23 -13.38
CA SER A 97 -2.12 -13.94 -14.48
C SER A 97 -2.27 -12.49 -14.89
N ILE A 98 -1.14 -11.80 -15.03
CA ILE A 98 -1.04 -10.42 -15.49
C ILE A 98 -0.38 -10.44 -16.87
N SER A 99 -0.99 -9.76 -17.83
CA SER A 99 -0.47 -9.69 -19.21
C SER A 99 0.90 -9.02 -19.28
N GLU A 100 1.72 -9.46 -20.23
CA GLU A 100 3.02 -8.85 -20.53
C GLU A 100 2.90 -7.36 -20.88
N LYS A 101 1.79 -6.93 -21.50
CA LYS A 101 1.55 -5.52 -21.83
C LYS A 101 1.57 -4.62 -20.59
N ILE A 102 0.97 -5.07 -19.49
CA ILE A 102 0.97 -4.32 -18.22
C ILE A 102 2.34 -4.38 -17.57
N LEU A 103 2.99 -5.55 -17.59
CA LEU A 103 4.31 -5.73 -16.99
C LEU A 103 5.43 -5.05 -17.78
N GLY A 104 5.21 -4.75 -19.06
CA GLY A 104 6.17 -4.11 -19.95
C GLY A 104 6.62 -2.74 -19.46
N VAL A 105 5.81 -2.04 -18.65
CA VAL A 105 6.25 -0.80 -17.99
C VAL A 105 7.49 -1.04 -17.13
N LEU A 106 7.58 -2.20 -16.47
CA LEU A 106 8.74 -2.55 -15.64
C LEU A 106 10.00 -2.62 -16.49
N GLU A 107 9.93 -3.11 -17.72
CA GLU A 107 11.09 -3.25 -18.61
C GLU A 107 11.74 -1.91 -18.95
N VAL A 108 10.94 -0.84 -19.00
CA VAL A 108 11.39 0.51 -19.36
C VAL A 108 11.83 1.32 -18.15
N VAL A 109 11.32 1.00 -16.96
CA VAL A 109 11.63 1.73 -15.71
C VAL A 109 13.11 1.57 -15.34
N HIS A 110 13.79 2.71 -15.22
CA HIS A 110 15.17 2.82 -14.72
C HIS A 110 15.27 3.90 -13.63
N PRO A 111 16.00 3.65 -12.52
CA PRO A 111 16.67 2.40 -12.18
C PRO A 111 15.66 1.26 -11.95
N LYS A 112 16.12 0.02 -12.17
CA LYS A 112 15.26 -1.15 -12.04
C LYS A 112 14.89 -1.32 -10.57
N PRO A 113 13.60 -1.50 -10.22
CA PRO A 113 13.23 -1.69 -8.82
C PRO A 113 13.72 -3.05 -8.29
N GLU A 114 14.07 -3.09 -7.01
CA GLU A 114 14.48 -4.34 -6.37
C GLU A 114 13.29 -5.16 -5.88
N LEU A 115 12.19 -4.50 -5.48
CA LEU A 115 10.99 -5.11 -4.92
C LEU A 115 9.74 -4.57 -5.59
N LEU A 116 8.82 -5.47 -5.93
CA LEU A 116 7.47 -5.18 -6.40
C LEU A 116 6.43 -5.80 -5.47
N VAL A 117 5.66 -4.95 -4.82
CA VAL A 117 4.53 -5.35 -3.98
C VAL A 117 3.27 -5.30 -4.83
N VAL A 118 2.56 -6.43 -4.91
CA VAL A 118 1.31 -6.55 -5.68
C VAL A 118 0.16 -6.88 -4.73
N GLY A 119 -0.74 -5.91 -4.56
CA GLY A 119 -2.00 -6.04 -3.84
C GLY A 119 -3.08 -6.62 -4.76
N LEU A 120 -3.49 -7.87 -4.53
CA LEU A 120 -4.45 -8.60 -5.40
C LEU A 120 -5.92 -8.46 -4.95
N GLY A 121 -6.25 -7.43 -4.17
CA GLY A 121 -7.59 -7.19 -3.63
C GLY A 121 -7.88 -7.91 -2.31
N LYS A 122 -9.17 -8.04 -1.99
CA LYS A 122 -9.69 -8.54 -0.69
C LYS A 122 -9.28 -9.96 -0.30
N LYS A 123 -8.92 -10.79 -1.27
CA LYS A 123 -8.58 -12.20 -1.04
C LYS A 123 -7.11 -12.41 -1.31
N SER A 124 -6.46 -13.20 -0.45
CA SER A 124 -5.10 -13.67 -0.72
C SER A 124 -5.12 -14.57 -1.96
N ARG A 125 -4.21 -14.29 -2.89
CA ARG A 125 -4.12 -14.88 -4.23
C ARG A 125 -2.64 -15.06 -4.58
N LEU A 126 -2.35 -15.98 -5.48
CA LEU A 126 -1.01 -16.25 -5.97
C LEU A 126 -0.89 -15.78 -7.42
N LEU A 127 0.30 -15.36 -7.84
CA LEU A 127 0.57 -15.17 -9.27
C LEU A 127 0.84 -16.51 -9.94
N THR A 128 0.48 -16.60 -11.22
CA THR A 128 0.87 -17.74 -12.04
C THR A 128 2.41 -17.82 -12.18
N PRO A 129 2.97 -19.02 -12.39
CA PRO A 129 4.41 -19.18 -12.60
C PRO A 129 4.95 -18.34 -13.76
N ASP A 130 4.17 -18.17 -14.82
CA ASP A 130 4.56 -17.41 -16.01
C ASP A 130 4.71 -15.92 -15.68
N THR A 131 3.71 -15.31 -15.05
CA THR A 131 3.77 -13.92 -14.57
C THR A 131 4.94 -13.71 -13.62
N ARG A 132 5.15 -14.63 -12.66
CA ARG A 132 6.28 -14.57 -11.72
C ARG A 132 7.62 -14.65 -12.46
N LYS A 133 7.74 -15.54 -13.45
CA LYS A 133 8.97 -15.72 -14.23
C LYS A 133 9.35 -14.45 -15.00
N ILE A 134 8.38 -13.77 -15.62
CA ILE A 134 8.60 -12.49 -16.31
C ILE A 134 9.22 -11.49 -15.35
N ILE A 135 8.59 -11.25 -14.20
CA ILE A 135 9.06 -10.26 -13.23
C ILE A 135 10.42 -10.63 -12.62
N THR A 136 10.64 -11.91 -12.28
CA THR A 136 11.92 -12.37 -11.73
C THR A 136 13.04 -12.35 -12.78
N SER A 137 12.74 -12.57 -14.06
CA SER A 137 13.74 -12.47 -15.15
C SER A 137 14.28 -11.06 -15.31
N LEU A 138 13.50 -10.07 -14.88
CA LEU A 138 13.88 -8.66 -14.83
C LEU A 138 14.70 -8.29 -13.59
N GLY A 139 15.03 -9.26 -12.73
CA GLY A 139 15.79 -9.05 -11.49
C GLY A 139 14.96 -8.49 -10.33
N ILE A 140 13.63 -8.42 -10.47
CA ILE A 140 12.73 -7.84 -9.47
C ILE A 140 12.21 -8.93 -8.51
N GLN A 141 12.27 -8.68 -7.21
CA GLN A 141 11.63 -9.50 -6.18
C GLN A 141 10.13 -9.19 -6.09
N ILE A 142 9.30 -10.18 -5.77
CA ILE A 142 7.84 -10.00 -5.74
C ILE A 142 7.31 -10.32 -4.35
N GLU A 143 6.55 -9.39 -3.79
CA GLU A 143 5.74 -9.59 -2.60
C GLU A 143 4.25 -9.54 -2.97
N LEU A 144 3.47 -10.47 -2.44
CA LEU A 144 2.03 -10.51 -2.65
C LEU A 144 1.33 -10.09 -1.38
N SER A 145 0.43 -9.12 -1.53
CA SER A 145 -0.37 -8.58 -0.43
C SER A 145 -1.85 -8.56 -0.79
N THR A 146 -2.67 -8.37 0.23
CA THR A 146 -4.11 -8.16 0.08
C THR A 146 -4.44 -6.71 0.33
N THR A 147 -5.33 -6.14 -0.47
CA THR A 147 -5.87 -4.80 -0.27
C THR A 147 -7.33 -4.88 0.12
N VAL A 148 -7.81 -3.90 0.90
CA VAL A 148 -9.22 -3.88 1.36
C VAL A 148 -10.19 -3.58 0.21
N CYS A 149 -9.70 -3.01 -0.89
CA CYS A 149 -10.44 -2.71 -2.12
C CYS A 149 -10.37 -3.86 -3.14
N THR A 150 -11.20 -3.79 -4.17
CA THR A 150 -11.20 -4.77 -5.27
C THR A 150 -10.11 -4.49 -6.32
N GLY A 151 -9.46 -3.32 -6.24
CA GLY A 151 -8.42 -2.88 -7.17
C GLY A 151 -7.04 -3.49 -6.90
N LEU A 152 -6.25 -3.57 -7.97
CA LEU A 152 -4.85 -3.95 -7.92
C LEU A 152 -3.99 -2.76 -7.52
N LEU A 153 -3.17 -2.93 -6.48
CA LEU A 153 -2.18 -1.95 -6.06
C LEU A 153 -0.80 -2.51 -6.37
N CYS A 154 -0.07 -1.91 -7.29
CA CYS A 154 1.36 -2.18 -7.44
C CYS A 154 2.12 -1.06 -6.76
N SER A 155 2.98 -1.37 -5.79
CA SER A 155 3.93 -0.40 -5.25
C SER A 155 5.36 -0.89 -5.45
N LEU A 156 6.21 0.03 -5.89
CA LEU A 156 7.63 -0.12 -6.17
C LEU A 156 8.45 0.84 -5.31
#